data_AF-A0A672U936-F1
#
_entry.id   AF-A0A672U936-F1
#
_cell.length_a   1.000
_cell.length_b   1.000
_cell.length_c   1.000
_cell.angle_alpha   90.00
_cell.angle_beta   90.00
_cell.angle_gamma   90.00
#
_symmetry.space_group_name_H-M   'P 1'
#
loop_
_entity.id
_entity.type
_entity.pdbx_description
1 polymer ?
#
loop_
_entity_poly.entity_id
_entity_poly.type
_entity_poly.pdbx_seq_one_letter_code
_entity_poly.pdbx_strand_id
1 'polypeptide(L)'
;LQRVTTWLKKVFGNQPIPQYEVNEQTVDILCKLAEYNEARDTDVSLVIEGLKEWSKEYKAEGEFQAPVLSSIKVILSNPEDCLNLASMHIYIYIYTHN
;
A
#
# COMPACT_ATOMS: atom_id res chain seq x y z
N LEU A 1 -29.30 5.02 -25.16
CA LEU A 1 -28.16 5.25 -26.10
C LEU A 1 -27.11 6.21 -25.55
N GLN A 2 -27.45 7.42 -25.08
CA GLN A 2 -26.45 8.41 -24.61
C GLN A 2 -25.45 7.84 -23.58
N ARG A 3 -25.92 7.10 -22.57
CA ARG A 3 -25.05 6.44 -21.57
C ARG A 3 -23.99 5.54 -22.21
N VAL A 4 -24.42 4.63 -23.08
CA VAL A 4 -23.54 3.69 -23.80
C VAL A 4 -22.52 4.44 -24.66
N THR A 5 -22.95 5.49 -25.37
CA THR A 5 -22.04 6.29 -26.19
C THR A 5 -20.98 7.00 -25.34
N THR A 6 -21.38 7.60 -24.21
CA THR A 6 -20.43 8.26 -23.29
C THR A 6 -19.47 7.27 -22.67
N TRP A 7 -19.97 6.11 -22.23
CA TRP A 7 -19.14 5.05 -21.66
C TRP A 7 -18.16 4.47 -22.69
N LEU A 8 -18.58 4.19 -23.93
CA LEU A 8 -17.69 3.74 -25.00
C LEU A 8 -16.59 4.76 -25.29
N LYS A 9 -16.92 6.06 -25.34
CA LYS A 9 -15.90 7.12 -25.50
C LYS A 9 -14.89 7.11 -24.35
N LYS A 10 -15.34 6.89 -23.11
CA LYS A 10 -14.44 6.77 -21.95
C LYS A 10 -13.52 5.55 -22.07
N VAL A 11 -14.05 4.39 -22.45
CA VAL A 11 -13.28 3.13 -22.53
C VAL A 11 -12.27 3.15 -23.67
N PHE A 12 -12.66 3.63 -24.86
CA PHE A 12 -11.78 3.67 -26.02
C PHE A 12 -10.84 4.88 -26.03
N GLY A 13 -11.16 5.95 -25.28
CA GLY A 13 -10.34 7.15 -25.18
C GLY A 13 -10.10 7.79 -26.56
N ASN A 14 -8.85 7.76 -27.03
CA ASN A 14 -8.47 8.28 -28.34
C ASN A 14 -8.63 7.26 -29.49
N GLN A 15 -8.93 6.00 -29.17
CA GLN A 15 -9.14 4.97 -30.18
C GLN A 15 -10.54 5.10 -30.80
N PRO A 16 -10.69 4.76 -32.10
CA PRO A 16 -12.00 4.73 -32.72
C PRO A 16 -12.87 3.64 -32.08
N ILE A 17 -14.13 3.98 -31.82
CA ILE A 17 -15.12 3.01 -31.34
C ILE A 17 -15.48 2.08 -32.51
N PRO A 18 -15.38 0.74 -32.35
CA PRO A 18 -15.80 -0.21 -33.37
C PRO A 18 -17.27 -0.03 -33.74
N GLN A 19 -17.61 -0.26 -35.01
CA GLN A 19 -19.01 -0.28 -35.42
C GLN A 19 -19.73 -1.47 -34.77
N TYR A 20 -20.94 -1.24 -34.29
CA TYR A 20 -21.80 -2.27 -33.71
C TYR A 20 -23.24 -2.05 -34.14
N GLU A 21 -24.02 -3.12 -34.15
CA GLU A 21 -25.43 -3.06 -34.47
C GLU A 21 -26.21 -2.41 -33.32
N VAL A 22 -26.94 -1.34 -33.62
CA VAL A 22 -27.76 -0.63 -32.63
C VAL A 22 -29.15 -1.25 -32.60
N ASN A 23 -29.30 -2.29 -31.79
CA ASN A 23 -30.59 -2.89 -31.46
C ASN A 23 -30.79 -2.97 -29.93
N GLU A 24 -32.00 -3.27 -29.49
CA GLU A 24 -32.37 -3.28 -28.06
C GLU A 24 -31.48 -4.22 -27.25
N GLN A 25 -31.23 -5.43 -27.78
CA GLN A 25 -30.39 -6.43 -27.12
C GLN A 25 -28.94 -5.96 -26.96
N THR A 26 -28.34 -5.41 -28.02
CA THR A 26 -26.96 -4.90 -27.99
C THR A 26 -26.83 -3.75 -27.01
N VAL A 27 -27.79 -2.82 -27.00
CA VAL A 27 -27.77 -1.68 -26.07
C VAL A 27 -27.91 -2.12 -24.62
N ASP A 28 -28.79 -3.11 -24.32
CA ASP A 28 -28.94 -3.68 -22.98
C ASP A 28 -27.64 -4.34 -22.49
N ILE A 29 -26.99 -5.15 -23.34
CA ILE A 29 -25.70 -5.77 -23.03
C ILE A 29 -24.63 -4.71 -22.73
N LEU A 30 -24.54 -3.67 -23.56
CA LEU A 30 -23.56 -2.60 -23.36
C LEU A 30 -23.85 -1.76 -22.10
N CYS A 31 -25.12 -1.55 -21.75
CA CYS A 31 -25.48 -0.90 -20.48
C CYS A 31 -25.01 -1.70 -19.27
N LYS A 32 -25.28 -3.02 -19.25
CA LYS A 32 -24.84 -3.91 -18.16
C LYS A 32 -23.32 -3.97 -18.06
N LEU A 33 -22.64 -4.02 -19.19
CA LEU A 33 -21.17 -4.01 -19.25
C LEU A 33 -20.62 -2.68 -18.70
N ALA A 34 -21.28 -1.56 -18.99
CA ALA A 34 -20.91 -0.26 -18.45
C ALA A 34 -21.03 -0.22 -16.93
N GLU A 35 -22.16 -0.67 -16.38
CA GLU A 35 -22.39 -0.76 -14.93
C GLU A 35 -21.36 -1.61 -14.23
N TYR A 36 -21.09 -2.80 -14.78
CA TYR A 36 -20.11 -3.71 -14.22
C TYR A 36 -18.69 -3.15 -14.26
N ASN A 37 -18.29 -2.53 -15.38
CA ASN A 37 -16.98 -1.89 -15.48
C ASN A 37 -16.85 -0.72 -14.50
N GLU A 38 -17.87 0.13 -14.36
CA GLU A 38 -17.84 1.27 -13.44
C GLU A 38 -17.73 0.83 -11.97
N ALA A 39 -18.48 -0.22 -11.58
CA ALA A 39 -18.37 -0.80 -10.24
C ALA A 39 -16.97 -1.37 -9.99
N ARG A 40 -16.45 -2.18 -10.93
CA ARG A 40 -15.11 -2.76 -10.80
C ARG A 40 -14.02 -1.70 -10.76
N ASP A 41 -14.10 -0.67 -11.60
CA ASP A 41 -13.12 0.42 -11.64
C ASP A 41 -13.09 1.18 -10.31
N THR A 42 -14.25 1.33 -9.66
CA THR A 42 -14.37 1.91 -8.32
C THR A 42 -13.69 1.02 -7.28
N ASP A 43 -13.98 -0.28 -7.27
CA ASP A 43 -13.39 -1.24 -6.33
C ASP A 43 -11.85 -1.27 -6.45
N VAL A 44 -11.35 -1.32 -7.69
CA VAL A 44 -9.90 -1.29 -7.96
C VAL A 44 -9.28 0.01 -7.46
N SER A 45 -9.95 1.15 -7.65
CA SER A 45 -9.46 2.44 -7.17
C SER A 45 -9.35 2.47 -5.65
N LEU A 46 -10.35 1.96 -4.93
CA LEU A 46 -10.34 1.85 -3.47
C LEU A 46 -9.19 0.96 -2.97
N VAL A 47 -8.95 -0.17 -3.62
CA VAL A 47 -7.83 -1.06 -3.27
C VAL A 47 -6.48 -0.37 -3.49
N ILE A 48 -6.30 0.32 -4.61
CA ILE A 48 -5.07 1.06 -4.90
C ILE A 48 -4.83 2.17 -3.88
N GLU A 49 -5.86 2.93 -3.53
CA GLU A 49 -5.76 4.00 -2.53
C GLU A 49 -5.42 3.45 -1.15
N GLY A 50 -6.06 2.35 -0.73
CA GLY A 50 -5.74 1.67 0.52
C GLY A 50 -4.29 1.18 0.57
N LEU A 51 -3.79 0.56 -0.50
CA LEU A 51 -2.39 0.10 -0.58
C LEU A 51 -1.39 1.26 -0.52
N LYS A 52 -1.72 2.42 -1.10
CA LYS A 52 -0.89 3.62 -1.00
C LYS A 52 -0.81 4.12 0.43
N GLU A 53 -1.93 4.10 1.16
CA GLU A 53 -1.94 4.56 2.55
C GLU A 53 -1.13 3.64 3.46
N TRP A 54 -1.38 2.33 3.38
CA TRP A 54 -0.56 1.35 4.11
C TRP A 54 0.92 1.46 3.76
N SER A 55 1.28 1.68 2.49
CA SER A 55 2.68 1.88 2.11
C SER A 55 3.32 3.09 2.79
N LYS A 56 2.57 4.17 3.03
CA LYS A 56 3.09 5.33 3.78
C LYS A 56 3.26 5.00 5.25
N GLU A 57 2.28 4.32 5.86
CA GLU A 57 2.32 3.89 7.26
C GLU A 57 3.53 3.00 7.53
N TYR A 58 3.70 1.93 6.73
CA TYR A 58 4.85 1.03 6.86
C TYR A 58 6.19 1.74 6.62
N LYS A 59 6.23 2.69 5.69
CA LYS A 59 7.43 3.49 5.46
C LYS A 59 7.76 4.35 6.68
N ALA A 60 6.77 5.05 7.24
CA ALA A 60 6.94 5.88 8.42
C ALA A 60 7.34 5.06 9.65
N GLU A 61 6.75 3.87 9.83
CA GLU A 61 7.14 2.95 10.90
C GLU A 61 8.58 2.46 10.74
N GLY A 62 8.99 2.09 9.52
CA GLY A 62 10.38 1.73 9.23
C GLY A 62 11.35 2.87 9.50
N GLU A 63 11.01 4.10 9.11
CA GLU A 63 11.80 5.31 9.38
C GLU A 63 11.88 5.61 10.90
N PHE A 64 10.81 5.37 11.64
CA PHE A 64 10.78 5.54 13.10
C PHE A 64 11.67 4.50 13.82
N GLN A 65 11.67 3.25 13.36
CA GLN A 65 12.42 2.16 13.99
C GLN A 65 13.91 2.13 13.59
N ALA A 66 14.27 2.67 12.41
CA ALA A 66 15.63 2.64 11.88
C ALA A 66 16.71 3.21 12.82
N PRO A 67 16.50 4.36 13.51
CA PRO A 67 17.49 4.90 14.44
C PRO A 67 17.80 3.94 15.59
N VAL A 68 16.77 3.38 16.23
CA VAL A 68 16.94 2.44 17.36
C VAL A 68 17.70 1.19 16.92
N LEU A 69 17.31 0.61 15.78
CA LEU A 69 18.00 -0.56 15.21
C LEU A 69 19.45 -0.23 14.84
N SER A 70 19.73 0.98 14.34
CA SER A 70 21.09 1.44 14.06
C SER A 70 21.93 1.56 15.34
N SER A 71 21.38 2.10 16.43
CA SER A 71 22.05 2.20 17.72
C SER A 71 22.36 0.83 18.32
N ILE A 72 21.38 -0.10 18.28
CA ILE A 72 21.57 -1.48 18.72
C ILE A 72 22.67 -2.15 17.90
N LYS A 73 22.67 -1.97 16.58
CA LYS A 73 23.71 -2.51 15.70
C LYS A 73 25.09 -1.99 16.09
N VAL A 74 25.25 -0.70 16.39
CA VAL A 74 26.54 -0.12 16.83
C VAL A 74 27.00 -0.77 18.14
N ILE A 75 26.10 -0.87 19.13
CA ILE A 75 26.40 -1.49 20.43
C ILE A 75 26.85 -2.95 20.27
N LEU A 76 26.14 -3.72 19.44
CA LEU A 76 26.48 -5.12 19.18
C LEU A 76 27.71 -5.30 18.28
N SER A 77 28.11 -4.26 17.54
CA SER A 77 29.29 -4.31 16.67
C SER A 77 30.60 -4.12 17.45
N ASN A 78 30.54 -3.65 18.70
CA ASN A 78 31.71 -3.53 19.57
C ASN A 78 31.62 -4.51 20.76
N PRO A 79 32.39 -5.62 20.75
CA PRO A 79 32.39 -6.60 21.83
C PRO A 79 32.80 -6.03 23.19
N GLU A 80 33.65 -4.99 23.21
CA GLU A 80 34.10 -4.35 24.45
C GLU A 80 32.98 -3.56 25.13
N ASP A 81 32.10 -2.89 24.37
CA ASP A 81 30.98 -2.13 24.92
C ASP A 81 29.91 -3.05 25.55
N CYS A 82 29.66 -4.21 24.93
CA CYS A 82 28.79 -5.24 25.50
C CYS A 82 29.34 -5.79 26.83
N LEU A 83 30.65 -6.06 26.90
CA LEU A 83 31.32 -6.53 28.12
C LEU A 83 31.34 -5.46 29.22
N ASN A 84 31.51 -4.19 28.86
CA ASN A 84 31.48 -3.06 29.79
C ASN A 84 30.08 -2.86 30.38
N LEU A 85 29.02 -2.93 29.57
CA LEU A 85 27.64 -2.82 30.05
C LEU A 85 27.28 -3.98 31.00
N ALA A 86 27.67 -5.21 30.65
CA ALA A 86 27.47 -6.39 31.49
C ALA A 86 28.24 -6.29 32.82
N SER A 87 29.49 -5.82 32.79
CA SER A 87 30.30 -5.62 34.00
C SER A 87 29.72 -4.54 34.91
N MET A 88 29.19 -3.44 34.34
CA MET A 88 28.52 -2.38 35.10
C MET A 88 27.26 -2.90 35.79
N HIS A 89 26.44 -3.68 35.09
CA HIS A 89 25.22 -4.28 35.69
C HIS A 89 25.55 -5.25 36.82
N ILE A 90 26.57 -6.09 36.67
CA ILE A 90 27.04 -7.01 37.72
C ILE A 90 27.54 -6.23 38.94
N TYR A 91 28.34 -5.19 38.72
CA TYR A 91 28.86 -4.35 39.79
C TYR A 91 27.73 -3.66 40.56
N ILE A 92 26.77 -3.02 39.87
CA ILE A 92 25.62 -2.38 40.51
C ILE A 92 24.81 -3.38 41.33
N TYR A 93 24.53 -4.57 40.78
CA TYR A 93 23.77 -5.61 41.48
C TYR A 93 24.47 -6.04 42.78
N ILE A 94 25.78 -6.30 42.75
CA ILE A 94 26.56 -6.73 43.91
C ILE A 94 26.57 -5.66 45.02
N TYR A 95 26.66 -4.37 44.65
CA TYR A 95 26.80 -3.27 45.60
C TYR A 95 25.47 -2.69 46.09
N THR A 96 24.36 -2.98 45.43
CA THR A 96 23.02 -2.53 45.85
C THR A 96 22.21 -3.60 46.58
N HIS A 97 22.59 -4.88 46.44
CA HIS A 97 21.91 -6.03 47.07
C HIS A 97 22.79 -6.73 48.14
N ASN A 98 23.82 -6.05 48.66
CA ASN A 98 24.49 -6.34 49.94
C ASN A 98 24.10 -5.29 50.97
#